data_AF-A0A819ZU51-F1
#
_entry.id   AF-A0A819ZU51-F1
#
_cell.length_a   1.000
_cell.length_b   1.000
_cell.length_c   1.000
_cell.angle_alpha   90.00
_cell.angle_beta   90.00
_cell.angle_gamma   90.00
#
_symmetry.space_group_name_H-M   'P 1'
#
loop_
_entity.id
_entity.type
_entity.pdbx_description
1 polymer ?
#
loop_
_entity_poly.entity_id
_entity_poly.type
_entity_poly.pdbx_seq_one_letter_code
_entity_poly.pdbx_strand_id
1 'polypeptide(L)'
;SKAILYYIGRKANLMGKTPTEEAHVMMLCEQAHDFRMKIGSVFYGPEGATKEGRKNCVDKVVSEELKKFDDYFGKHKTKFAVSDHPTVADFQLYDYIDAGLAMDEEHTLIDKLPNIKQFLKTIRELPRVGDYIAKAHTQLPLNAKDPTPIARTLRTVFQDKKKEIEEGRLLILLASDGEPTDDYGNVKIDELRRILEQEREPIERIPVSIIACTDDKDSMVYLNNWDKDIPNLDVVDDYKSEKKEIRERKGQTYAFSFDDYIVKILMGAIDRSIDLLDEDEDEYEQYGSAITTANNAPKNKHQSSYSSLPL
;
A
#
# COMPACT_ATOMS: atom_id res chain seq x y z
N SER A 1 -7.30 -4.52 9.65
CA SER A 1 -7.86 -5.89 9.73
C SER A 1 -8.39 -6.17 11.13
N LYS A 2 -9.66 -6.62 11.28
CA LYS A 2 -10.29 -6.90 12.58
C LYS A 2 -9.70 -8.14 13.28
N ALA A 3 -9.24 -9.14 12.53
CA ALA A 3 -8.62 -10.33 13.11
C ALA A 3 -7.36 -9.97 13.93
N ILE A 4 -6.51 -9.09 13.39
CA ILE A 4 -5.31 -8.60 14.08
C ILE A 4 -5.70 -7.79 15.32
N LEU A 5 -6.68 -6.88 15.17
CA LEU A 5 -7.17 -6.04 16.27
C LEU A 5 -7.68 -6.89 17.44
N TYR A 6 -8.51 -7.90 17.17
CA TYR A 6 -9.06 -8.76 18.22
C TYR A 6 -8.02 -9.69 18.83
N TYR A 7 -7.06 -10.19 18.04
CA TYR A 7 -5.95 -10.99 18.56
C TYR A 7 -5.11 -10.18 19.56
N ILE A 8 -4.70 -8.96 19.17
CA ILE A 8 -3.97 -8.04 20.06
C ILE A 8 -4.82 -7.67 21.27
N GLY A 9 -6.10 -7.36 21.05
CA GLY A 9 -7.06 -7.02 22.10
C GLY A 9 -7.15 -8.10 23.17
N ARG A 10 -7.31 -9.37 22.78
CA ARG A 10 -7.35 -10.50 23.73
C ARG A 10 -6.02 -10.66 24.46
N LYS A 11 -4.90 -10.60 23.75
CA LYS A 11 -3.57 -10.71 24.36
C LYS A 11 -3.29 -9.60 25.39
N ALA A 12 -3.84 -8.42 25.16
CA ALA A 12 -3.69 -7.25 26.02
C ALA A 12 -4.83 -7.08 27.06
N ASN A 13 -5.80 -7.99 27.12
CA ASN A 13 -7.00 -7.89 27.97
C ASN A 13 -7.84 -6.61 27.70
N LEU A 14 -7.99 -6.24 26.43
CA LEU A 14 -8.71 -5.06 25.95
C LEU A 14 -10.02 -5.41 25.22
N MET A 15 -10.57 -6.61 25.44
CA MET A 15 -11.86 -7.03 24.87
C MET A 15 -13.03 -6.89 25.86
N GLY A 16 -12.85 -6.20 26.97
CA GLY A 16 -13.82 -6.22 28.08
C GLY A 16 -13.58 -7.41 29.04
N LYS A 17 -14.22 -7.35 30.20
CA LYS A 17 -14.06 -8.31 31.31
C LYS A 17 -15.14 -9.37 31.37
N THR A 18 -16.26 -9.15 30.68
CA THR A 18 -17.40 -10.06 30.65
C THR A 18 -17.79 -10.38 29.21
N PRO A 19 -18.46 -11.52 28.96
CA PRO A 19 -18.96 -11.83 27.62
C PRO A 19 -19.86 -10.73 27.04
N THR A 20 -20.61 -10.02 27.88
CA THR A 20 -21.46 -8.89 27.45
C THR A 20 -20.62 -7.68 27.03
N GLU A 21 -19.57 -7.35 27.78
CA GLU A 21 -18.64 -6.29 27.37
C GLU A 21 -17.91 -6.66 26.07
N GLU A 22 -17.46 -7.91 25.91
CA GLU A 22 -16.83 -8.38 24.67
C GLU A 22 -17.78 -8.28 23.48
N ALA A 23 -19.04 -8.67 23.65
CA ALA A 23 -20.05 -8.51 22.61
C ALA A 23 -20.26 -7.04 22.22
N HIS A 24 -20.30 -6.11 23.19
CA HIS A 24 -20.41 -4.68 22.91
C HIS A 24 -19.16 -4.09 22.25
N VAL A 25 -17.96 -4.54 22.65
CA VAL A 25 -16.71 -4.15 21.97
C VAL A 25 -16.77 -4.54 20.50
N MET A 26 -17.15 -5.79 20.21
CA MET A 26 -17.26 -6.27 18.83
C MET A 26 -18.33 -5.50 18.04
N MET A 27 -19.52 -5.29 18.62
CA MET A 27 -20.59 -4.51 18.00
C MET A 27 -20.15 -3.09 17.62
N LEU A 28 -19.47 -2.39 18.53
CA LEU A 28 -18.97 -1.04 18.26
C LEU A 28 -17.86 -1.02 17.21
N CYS A 29 -16.94 -2.00 17.23
CA CYS A 29 -15.93 -2.15 16.18
C CYS A 29 -16.54 -2.37 14.79
N GLU A 30 -17.65 -3.11 14.70
CA GLU A 30 -18.38 -3.31 13.45
C GLU A 30 -19.08 -2.03 13.00
N GLN A 31 -19.80 -1.34 13.89
CA GLN A 31 -20.45 -0.06 13.55
C GLN A 31 -19.42 1.00 13.12
N ALA A 32 -18.27 1.06 13.79
CA ALA A 32 -17.17 1.95 13.43
C ALA A 32 -16.64 1.62 12.02
N HIS A 33 -16.50 0.33 11.71
CA HIS A 33 -16.07 -0.11 10.38
C HIS A 33 -17.09 0.26 9.28
N ASP A 34 -18.38 0.06 9.52
CA ASP A 34 -19.44 0.47 8.58
C ASP A 34 -19.40 1.97 8.32
N PHE A 35 -19.20 2.76 9.38
CA PHE A 35 -19.00 4.21 9.26
C PHE A 35 -17.79 4.56 8.38
N ARG A 36 -16.63 3.93 8.64
CA ARG A 36 -15.41 4.13 7.85
C ARG A 36 -15.61 3.75 6.38
N MET A 37 -16.35 2.70 6.11
CA MET A 37 -16.63 2.26 4.74
C MET A 37 -17.55 3.22 4.00
N LYS A 38 -18.58 3.75 4.66
CA LYS A 38 -19.47 4.77 4.07
C LYS A 38 -18.68 6.03 3.71
N ILE A 39 -17.86 6.55 4.62
CA ILE A 39 -17.00 7.71 4.34
C ILE A 39 -16.02 7.40 3.20
N GLY A 40 -15.35 6.25 3.26
CA GLY A 40 -14.37 5.84 2.26
C GLY A 40 -14.98 5.78 0.86
N SER A 41 -16.16 5.18 0.73
CA SER A 41 -16.88 5.10 -0.55
C SER A 41 -17.17 6.47 -1.16
N VAL A 42 -17.51 7.47 -0.34
CA VAL A 42 -17.75 8.83 -0.86
C VAL A 42 -16.43 9.50 -1.23
N PHE A 43 -15.42 9.39 -0.36
CA PHE A 43 -14.14 10.07 -0.54
C PHE A 43 -13.37 9.60 -1.79
N TYR A 44 -13.38 8.29 -2.03
CA TYR A 44 -12.76 7.67 -3.21
C TYR A 44 -13.68 7.61 -4.44
N GLY A 45 -14.97 7.90 -4.27
CA GLY A 45 -15.92 8.01 -5.38
C GLY A 45 -15.92 9.39 -6.05
N PRO A 46 -16.67 9.54 -7.17
CA PRO A 46 -16.78 10.81 -7.89
C PRO A 46 -17.29 11.98 -7.03
N GLU A 47 -18.18 11.70 -6.06
CA GLU A 47 -18.70 12.72 -5.14
C GLU A 47 -17.58 13.37 -4.31
N GLY A 48 -16.62 12.56 -3.82
CA GLY A 48 -15.48 13.03 -3.04
C GLY A 48 -14.47 13.87 -3.82
N ALA A 49 -14.53 13.88 -5.16
CA ALA A 49 -13.71 14.76 -5.99
C ALA A 49 -14.15 16.24 -5.88
N THR A 50 -15.43 16.49 -5.62
CA THR A 50 -15.98 17.85 -5.56
C THR A 50 -16.12 18.37 -4.13
N LYS A 51 -16.01 19.68 -3.95
CA LYS A 51 -16.26 20.30 -2.63
C LYS A 51 -17.71 20.09 -2.17
N GLU A 52 -18.66 20.15 -3.10
CA GLU A 52 -20.08 19.96 -2.82
C GLU A 52 -20.39 18.52 -2.37
N GLY A 53 -19.86 17.51 -3.07
CA GLY A 53 -20.06 16.11 -2.68
C GLY A 53 -19.43 15.79 -1.32
N ARG A 54 -18.24 16.34 -1.02
CA ARG A 54 -17.66 16.24 0.33
C ARG A 54 -18.53 16.90 1.40
N LYS A 55 -19.07 18.10 1.12
CA LYS A 55 -19.99 18.78 2.05
C LYS A 55 -21.27 17.97 2.28
N ASN A 56 -21.86 17.43 1.22
CA ASN A 56 -23.03 16.55 1.31
C ASN A 56 -22.75 15.28 2.14
N CYS A 57 -21.55 14.71 2.02
CA CYS A 57 -21.11 13.59 2.86
C CYS A 57 -21.10 13.96 4.34
N VAL A 58 -20.54 15.13 4.68
CA VAL A 58 -20.49 15.63 6.06
C VAL A 58 -21.90 15.84 6.61
N ASP A 59 -22.72 16.57 5.86
CA ASP A 59 -24.06 16.98 6.30
C ASP A 59 -25.02 15.80 6.49
N LYS A 60 -24.89 14.76 5.68
CA LYS A 60 -25.80 13.59 5.70
C LYS A 60 -25.18 12.37 6.35
N VAL A 61 -24.02 11.91 5.88
CA VAL A 61 -23.45 10.63 6.31
C VAL A 61 -22.73 10.78 7.63
N VAL A 62 -21.80 11.73 7.73
CA VAL A 62 -20.98 11.91 8.93
C VAL A 62 -21.86 12.36 10.10
N SER A 63 -22.67 13.38 9.90
CA SER A 63 -23.59 13.90 10.92
C SER A 63 -24.50 12.82 11.50
N GLU A 64 -25.14 11.99 10.65
CA GLU A 64 -26.05 10.93 11.10
C GLU A 64 -25.32 9.82 11.86
N GLU A 65 -24.16 9.36 11.38
CA GLU A 65 -23.40 8.29 12.05
C GLU A 65 -22.80 8.77 13.38
N LEU A 66 -22.23 9.99 13.42
CA LEU A 66 -21.73 10.56 14.67
C LEU A 66 -22.85 10.75 15.70
N LYS A 67 -24.05 11.13 15.26
CA LYS A 67 -25.20 11.23 16.18
C LYS A 67 -25.54 9.89 16.85
N LYS A 68 -25.43 8.76 16.13
CA LYS A 68 -25.65 7.42 16.70
C LYS A 68 -24.63 7.09 17.79
N PHE A 69 -23.36 7.39 17.56
CA PHE A 69 -22.31 7.19 18.58
C PHE A 69 -22.52 8.10 19.78
N ASP A 70 -22.87 9.37 19.56
CA ASP A 70 -23.15 10.32 20.64
C ASP A 70 -24.32 9.86 21.52
N ASP A 71 -25.41 9.39 20.91
CA ASP A 71 -26.57 8.84 21.61
C ASP A 71 -26.23 7.56 22.38
N TYR A 72 -25.42 6.69 21.77
CA TYR A 72 -24.93 5.49 22.43
C TYR A 72 -24.12 5.85 23.69
N PHE A 73 -23.16 6.78 23.60
CA PHE A 73 -22.39 7.21 24.76
C PHE A 73 -23.28 7.87 25.84
N GLY A 74 -24.24 8.70 25.45
CA GLY A 74 -25.19 9.32 26.37
C GLY A 74 -26.11 8.32 27.09
N LYS A 75 -26.42 7.18 26.45
CA LYS A 75 -27.22 6.10 27.03
C LYS A 75 -26.40 5.21 27.97
N HIS A 76 -25.19 4.83 27.57
CA HIS A 76 -24.37 3.85 28.30
C HIS A 76 -23.58 4.45 29.47
N LYS A 77 -23.19 5.73 29.37
CA LYS A 77 -22.57 6.53 30.46
C LYS A 77 -21.36 5.90 31.15
N THR A 78 -20.58 5.13 30.41
CA THR A 78 -19.28 4.59 30.84
C THR A 78 -18.16 5.59 30.58
N LYS A 79 -17.03 5.48 31.30
CA LYS A 79 -15.87 6.36 31.06
C LYS A 79 -15.27 6.18 29.65
N PHE A 80 -15.19 4.94 29.19
CA PHE A 80 -14.77 4.55 27.84
C PHE A 80 -15.99 4.02 27.07
N ALA A 81 -15.82 3.61 25.81
CA ALA A 81 -16.94 3.26 24.94
C ALA A 81 -17.82 2.11 25.47
N VAL A 82 -17.22 1.13 26.15
CA VAL A 82 -17.96 -0.06 26.65
C VAL A 82 -17.94 -0.18 28.17
N SER A 83 -16.89 0.30 28.83
CA SER A 83 -16.66 0.08 30.26
C SER A 83 -15.91 1.25 30.90
N ASP A 84 -15.55 1.13 32.18
CA ASP A 84 -14.67 2.11 32.84
C ASP A 84 -13.17 1.87 32.59
N HIS A 85 -12.84 0.89 31.76
CA HIS A 85 -11.49 0.61 31.28
C HIS A 85 -11.40 0.67 29.75
N PRO A 86 -10.24 1.05 29.18
CA PRO A 86 -10.04 1.04 27.74
C PRO A 86 -10.20 -0.36 27.14
N THR A 87 -10.72 -0.39 25.92
CA THR A 87 -10.90 -1.57 25.07
C THR A 87 -10.42 -1.27 23.66
N VAL A 88 -10.34 -2.29 22.79
CA VAL A 88 -10.00 -2.07 21.38
C VAL A 88 -11.02 -1.21 20.63
N ALA A 89 -12.28 -1.22 21.07
CA ALA A 89 -13.33 -0.39 20.47
C ALA A 89 -13.02 1.10 20.63
N ASP A 90 -12.43 1.51 21.75
CA ASP A 90 -12.06 2.90 22.02
C ASP A 90 -11.09 3.47 20.98
N PHE A 91 -10.05 2.70 20.66
CA PHE A 91 -9.02 3.15 19.72
C PHE A 91 -9.55 3.20 18.28
N GLN A 92 -10.35 2.20 17.87
CA GLN A 92 -10.94 2.18 16.54
C GLN A 92 -12.02 3.27 16.36
N LEU A 93 -12.88 3.47 17.37
CA LEU A 93 -13.87 4.55 17.37
C LEU A 93 -13.19 5.91 17.35
N TYR A 94 -12.16 6.11 18.17
CA TYR A 94 -11.40 7.36 18.18
C TYR A 94 -10.88 7.69 16.78
N ASP A 95 -10.16 6.76 16.15
CA ASP A 95 -9.55 6.96 14.83
C ASP A 95 -10.61 7.34 13.78
N TYR A 96 -11.74 6.61 13.73
CA TYR A 96 -12.75 6.85 12.70
C TYR A 96 -13.64 8.06 12.97
N ILE A 97 -13.94 8.36 14.23
CA ILE A 97 -14.67 9.59 14.61
C ILE A 97 -13.80 10.82 14.32
N ASP A 98 -12.51 10.78 14.68
CA ASP A 98 -11.56 11.85 14.40
C ASP A 98 -11.46 12.09 12.87
N ALA A 99 -11.41 11.01 12.08
CA ALA A 99 -11.45 11.08 10.62
C ALA A 99 -12.73 11.74 10.08
N GLY A 100 -13.90 11.33 10.58
CA GLY A 100 -15.18 11.93 10.17
C GLY A 100 -15.25 13.42 10.50
N LEU A 101 -14.80 13.81 11.69
CA LEU A 101 -14.76 15.22 12.11
C LEU A 101 -13.76 16.05 11.31
N ALA A 102 -12.65 15.47 10.85
CA ALA A 102 -11.68 16.15 10.00
C ALA A 102 -12.25 16.50 8.61
N MET A 103 -13.33 15.84 8.17
CA MET A 103 -14.03 16.20 6.92
C MET A 103 -14.92 17.44 7.07
N ASP A 104 -15.33 17.78 8.29
CA ASP A 104 -16.10 18.99 8.59
C ASP A 104 -15.17 20.21 8.62
N GLU A 105 -14.92 20.80 7.45
CA GLU A 105 -14.08 22.00 7.28
C GLU A 105 -14.52 23.18 8.17
N GLU A 106 -15.81 23.26 8.52
CA GLU A 106 -16.36 24.34 9.35
C GLU A 106 -16.26 24.02 10.86
N HIS A 107 -15.88 22.78 11.22
CA HIS A 107 -15.70 22.29 12.59
C HIS A 107 -16.93 22.53 13.50
N THR A 108 -18.13 22.47 12.94
CA THR A 108 -19.38 22.78 13.68
C THR A 108 -20.07 21.55 14.25
N LEU A 109 -19.80 20.35 13.73
CA LEU A 109 -20.45 19.12 14.18
C LEU A 109 -20.10 18.79 15.62
N ILE A 110 -18.85 18.97 16.02
CA ILE A 110 -18.36 18.60 17.36
C ILE A 110 -19.07 19.37 18.48
N ASP A 111 -19.55 20.58 18.21
CA ASP A 111 -20.28 21.39 19.20
C ASP A 111 -21.71 20.89 19.44
N LYS A 112 -22.24 20.06 18.54
CA LYS A 112 -23.56 19.43 18.66
C LYS A 112 -23.49 18.03 19.26
N LEU A 113 -22.29 17.51 19.53
CA LEU A 113 -22.02 16.12 19.91
C LEU A 113 -21.24 16.06 21.24
N PRO A 114 -21.88 16.40 22.38
CA PRO A 114 -21.20 16.58 23.66
C PRO A 114 -20.59 15.28 24.22
N ASN A 115 -21.22 14.12 23.96
CA ASN A 115 -20.71 12.85 24.47
C ASN A 115 -19.50 12.40 23.66
N ILE A 116 -19.52 12.59 22.34
CA ILE A 116 -18.33 12.40 21.49
C ILE A 116 -17.20 13.33 21.92
N LYS A 117 -17.50 14.61 22.14
CA LYS A 117 -16.49 15.60 22.59
C LYS A 117 -15.80 15.14 23.88
N GLN A 118 -16.57 14.62 24.83
CA GLN A 118 -16.02 14.06 26.07
C GLN A 118 -15.25 12.74 25.84
N PHE A 119 -15.75 11.85 24.99
CA PHE A 119 -15.07 10.61 24.62
C PHE A 119 -13.69 10.88 24.00
N LEU A 120 -13.62 11.72 22.97
CA LEU A 120 -12.36 12.08 22.30
C LEU A 120 -11.35 12.68 23.27
N LYS A 121 -11.80 13.57 24.17
CA LYS A 121 -10.97 14.13 25.24
C LYS A 121 -10.40 13.01 26.12
N THR A 122 -11.25 12.09 26.56
CA THR A 122 -10.86 10.97 27.45
C THR A 122 -9.79 10.09 26.81
N ILE A 123 -9.88 9.81 25.50
CA ILE A 123 -8.88 9.02 24.78
C ILE A 123 -7.56 9.79 24.62
N ARG A 124 -7.61 11.08 24.26
CA ARG A 124 -6.42 11.93 24.10
C ARG A 124 -5.63 12.11 25.40
N GLU A 125 -6.31 12.04 26.55
CA GLU A 125 -5.69 12.12 27.88
C GLU A 125 -4.99 10.83 28.32
N LEU A 126 -5.10 9.72 27.57
CA LEU A 126 -4.31 8.52 27.84
C LEU A 126 -2.83 8.80 27.52
N PRO A 127 -1.88 8.61 28.46
CA PRO A 127 -0.50 9.09 28.30
C PRO A 127 0.18 8.66 26.99
N ARG A 128 0.10 7.37 26.64
CA ARG A 128 0.73 6.85 25.43
C ARG A 128 0.04 7.32 24.14
N VAL A 129 -1.27 7.57 24.20
CA VAL A 129 -2.03 8.07 23.06
C VAL A 129 -1.73 9.55 22.85
N GLY A 130 -1.74 10.35 23.92
CA GLY A 130 -1.35 11.76 23.87
C GLY A 130 0.07 11.95 23.34
N ASP A 131 1.03 11.14 23.84
CA ASP A 131 2.41 11.14 23.33
C ASP A 131 2.51 10.79 21.85
N TYR A 132 1.73 9.80 21.38
CA TYR A 132 1.67 9.43 19.96
C TYR A 132 1.09 10.58 19.12
N ILE A 133 -0.01 11.17 19.57
CA ILE A 133 -0.69 12.26 18.84
C ILE A 133 0.23 13.48 18.70
N ALA A 134 0.92 13.86 19.76
CA ALA A 134 1.84 15.00 19.75
C ALA A 134 3.06 14.79 18.81
N LYS A 135 3.47 13.54 18.57
CA LYS A 135 4.66 13.21 17.79
C LYS A 135 4.37 12.89 16.32
N ALA A 136 3.25 12.26 16.01
CA ALA A 136 3.03 11.62 14.71
C ALA A 136 1.67 11.91 14.06
N HIS A 137 0.60 12.08 14.85
CA HIS A 137 -0.77 12.08 14.30
C HIS A 137 -1.08 13.31 13.44
N THR A 138 -0.48 14.47 13.72
CA THR A 138 -0.68 15.69 12.91
C THR A 138 0.12 15.71 11.60
N GLN A 139 1.01 14.74 11.38
CA GLN A 139 1.92 14.69 10.24
C GLN A 139 1.47 13.73 9.13
N LEU A 140 0.42 12.95 9.36
CA LEU A 140 -0.02 11.91 8.44
C LEU A 140 -1.35 12.29 7.80
N PRO A 141 -1.51 12.09 6.48
CA PRO A 141 -2.80 12.28 5.85
C PRO A 141 -3.84 11.30 6.37
N LEU A 142 -5.08 11.78 6.40
CA LEU A 142 -6.23 11.01 6.86
C LEU A 142 -6.57 9.83 5.92
N ASN A 143 -6.36 10.02 4.62
CA ASN A 143 -6.61 9.04 3.56
C ASN A 143 -5.49 9.14 2.52
N ALA A 144 -5.19 8.03 1.84
CA ALA A 144 -4.26 7.97 0.72
C ALA A 144 -4.84 8.65 -0.53
N LYS A 145 -5.06 9.97 -0.47
CA LYS A 145 -5.27 10.84 -1.62
C LYS A 145 -4.26 11.99 -1.61
N ASP A 146 -3.27 11.86 -0.74
CA ASP A 146 -2.09 12.71 -0.78
C ASP A 146 -1.31 12.42 -2.06
N PRO A 147 -0.55 13.41 -2.53
CA PRO A 147 0.25 13.23 -3.70
C PRO A 147 1.18 12.02 -3.55
N THR A 148 1.46 11.35 -4.68
CA THR A 148 2.40 10.24 -4.80
C THR A 148 3.68 10.75 -5.47
N PRO A 149 4.56 11.50 -4.77
CA PRO A 149 5.80 12.10 -5.30
C PRO A 149 6.89 11.05 -5.47
N ILE A 150 6.58 10.02 -6.26
CA ILE A 150 7.43 8.88 -6.52
C ILE A 150 8.72 9.31 -7.22
N ALA A 151 8.63 10.32 -8.09
CA ALA A 151 9.77 10.91 -8.79
C ALA A 151 10.78 11.51 -7.80
N ARG A 152 10.32 12.37 -6.89
CA ARG A 152 11.14 12.94 -5.82
C ARG A 152 11.74 11.85 -4.93
N THR A 153 10.93 10.85 -4.59
CA THR A 153 11.34 9.75 -3.71
C THR A 153 12.44 8.90 -4.35
N LEU A 154 12.31 8.53 -5.62
CA LEU A 154 13.33 7.79 -6.36
C LEU A 154 14.65 8.55 -6.46
N ARG A 155 14.61 9.85 -6.76
CA ARG A 155 15.83 10.69 -6.76
C ARG A 155 16.52 10.70 -5.39
N THR A 156 15.74 10.75 -4.32
CA THR A 156 16.27 10.69 -2.94
C THR A 156 16.95 9.34 -2.70
N VAL A 157 16.29 8.23 -3.08
CA VAL A 157 16.86 6.88 -2.96
C VAL A 157 18.16 6.75 -3.77
N PHE A 158 18.22 7.24 -5.01
CA PHE A 158 19.43 7.20 -5.82
C PHE A 158 20.58 7.99 -5.19
N GLN A 159 20.29 9.14 -4.57
CA GLN A 159 21.29 9.92 -3.86
C GLN A 159 21.77 9.21 -2.59
N ASP A 160 20.85 8.73 -1.77
CA ASP A 160 21.14 8.10 -0.48
C ASP A 160 21.87 6.76 -0.63
N LYS A 161 21.60 6.03 -1.73
CA LYS A 161 22.16 4.71 -2.04
C LYS A 161 23.27 4.72 -3.07
N LYS A 162 23.79 5.90 -3.42
CA LYS A 162 24.79 6.06 -4.47
C LYS A 162 26.01 5.15 -4.27
N LYS A 163 26.53 5.07 -3.04
CA LYS A 163 27.71 4.24 -2.73
C LYS A 163 27.40 2.74 -2.90
N GLU A 164 26.26 2.29 -2.39
CA GLU A 164 25.83 0.89 -2.53
C GLU A 164 25.59 0.50 -4.00
N ILE A 165 25.13 1.43 -4.83
CA ILE A 165 24.99 1.24 -6.29
C ILE A 165 26.38 1.14 -6.97
N GLU A 166 27.35 1.96 -6.56
CA GLU A 166 28.72 1.94 -7.07
C GLU A 166 29.47 0.64 -6.72
N GLU A 167 29.18 0.04 -5.56
CA GLU A 167 29.83 -1.17 -5.06
C GLU A 167 29.03 -2.46 -5.34
N GLY A 168 27.73 -2.35 -5.65
CA GLY A 168 26.81 -3.49 -5.74
C GLY A 168 25.65 -3.28 -6.71
N ARG A 169 24.46 -3.81 -6.36
CA ARG A 169 23.20 -3.65 -7.11
C ARG A 169 22.10 -3.24 -6.15
N LEU A 170 21.13 -2.47 -6.64
CA LEU A 170 19.95 -2.01 -5.91
C LEU A 170 18.69 -2.43 -6.67
N LEU A 171 18.00 -3.47 -6.19
CA LEU A 171 16.65 -3.78 -6.67
C LEU A 171 15.65 -2.81 -6.05
N ILE A 172 14.84 -2.18 -6.89
CA ILE A 172 13.74 -1.31 -6.47
C ILE A 172 12.43 -2.05 -6.71
N LEU A 173 11.65 -2.23 -5.65
CA LEU A 173 10.27 -2.72 -5.72
C LEU A 173 9.34 -1.53 -5.55
N LEU A 174 8.54 -1.25 -6.58
CA LEU A 174 7.73 -0.04 -6.68
C LEU A 174 6.24 -0.43 -6.73
N ALA A 175 5.56 -0.44 -5.58
CA ALA A 175 4.13 -0.71 -5.54
C ALA A 175 3.32 0.58 -5.77
N SER A 176 2.44 0.59 -6.78
CA SER A 176 1.58 1.74 -7.11
C SER A 176 0.19 1.28 -7.56
N ASP A 177 -0.86 2.00 -7.20
CA ASP A 177 -2.26 1.74 -7.57
C ASP A 177 -2.84 2.81 -8.50
N GLY A 178 -2.00 3.71 -9.05
CA GLY A 178 -2.42 4.75 -9.98
C GLY A 178 -1.27 5.58 -10.55
N GLU A 179 -1.62 6.76 -11.05
CA GLU A 179 -0.69 7.67 -11.72
C GLU A 179 0.22 8.41 -10.72
N PRO A 180 1.52 8.57 -11.01
CA PRO A 180 2.43 9.33 -10.17
C PRO A 180 2.07 10.82 -10.18
N THR A 181 2.27 11.51 -9.06
CA THR A 181 2.04 12.96 -8.98
C THR A 181 3.26 13.71 -8.46
N ASP A 182 3.31 15.04 -8.63
CA ASP A 182 4.22 15.89 -7.86
C ASP A 182 3.72 16.11 -6.42
N ASP A 183 4.45 16.86 -5.59
CA ASP A 183 4.06 17.18 -4.21
C ASP A 183 2.77 18.04 -4.11
N TYR A 184 2.21 18.47 -5.25
CA TYR A 184 0.96 19.24 -5.32
C TYR A 184 -0.21 18.43 -5.89
N GLY A 185 -0.01 17.16 -6.20
CA GLY A 185 -1.04 16.27 -6.73
C GLY A 185 -1.27 16.38 -8.24
N ASN A 186 -0.40 17.06 -8.98
CA ASN A 186 -0.49 17.06 -10.45
C ASN A 186 0.13 15.78 -11.00
N VAL A 187 -0.51 15.14 -11.97
CA VAL A 187 0.00 13.91 -12.61
C VAL A 187 1.32 14.17 -13.34
N LYS A 188 2.30 13.27 -13.15
CA LYS A 188 3.70 13.36 -13.63
C LYS A 188 4.23 12.03 -14.21
N ILE A 189 3.46 11.40 -15.08
CA ILE A 189 3.86 10.15 -15.77
C ILE A 189 5.20 10.34 -16.53
N ASP A 190 5.33 11.42 -17.31
CA ASP A 190 6.55 11.70 -18.09
C ASP A 190 7.80 11.90 -17.22
N GLU A 191 7.62 12.47 -16.02
CA GLU A 191 8.72 12.69 -15.11
C GLU A 191 9.22 11.37 -14.52
N LEU A 192 8.31 10.47 -14.13
CA LEU A 192 8.67 9.14 -13.68
C LEU A 192 9.38 8.37 -14.81
N ARG A 193 8.86 8.41 -16.04
CA ARG A 193 9.52 7.79 -17.21
C ARG A 193 10.95 8.29 -17.38
N ARG A 194 11.13 9.62 -17.35
CA ARG A 194 12.47 10.24 -17.48
C ARG A 194 13.43 9.76 -16.39
N ILE A 195 12.95 9.59 -15.15
CA ILE A 195 13.80 9.09 -14.06
C ILE A 195 14.24 7.65 -14.35
N LEU A 196 13.31 6.78 -14.76
CA LEU A 196 13.59 5.37 -15.03
C LEU A 196 14.51 5.17 -16.26
N GLU A 197 14.43 6.04 -17.26
CA GLU A 197 15.22 5.96 -18.50
C GLU A 197 16.55 6.72 -18.43
N GLN A 198 16.59 7.90 -17.81
CA GLN A 198 17.71 8.85 -17.96
C GLN A 198 18.41 9.21 -16.65
N GLU A 199 17.72 9.09 -15.50
CA GLU A 199 18.31 9.45 -14.19
C GLU A 199 18.75 8.20 -13.39
N ARG A 200 18.28 7.01 -13.80
CA ARG A 200 18.60 5.70 -13.21
C ARG A 200 19.92 5.17 -13.76
N GLU A 201 21.03 5.55 -13.13
CA GLU A 201 22.38 5.26 -13.62
C GLU A 201 23.30 4.62 -12.55
N PRO A 202 24.06 3.55 -12.86
CA PRO A 202 24.02 2.78 -14.10
C PRO A 202 22.81 1.82 -14.14
N ILE A 203 22.10 1.80 -15.26
CA ILE A 203 20.82 1.07 -15.43
C ILE A 203 20.94 -0.43 -15.16
N GLU A 204 22.09 -1.06 -15.43
CA GLU A 204 22.34 -2.49 -15.22
C GLU A 204 22.50 -2.89 -13.75
N ARG A 205 22.63 -1.91 -12.86
CA ARG A 205 22.77 -2.14 -11.42
C ARG A 205 21.53 -1.77 -10.63
N ILE A 206 20.54 -1.17 -11.28
CA ILE A 206 19.32 -0.68 -10.64
C ILE A 206 18.08 -1.30 -11.34
N PRO A 207 17.90 -2.63 -11.26
CA PRO A 207 16.68 -3.25 -11.76
C PRO A 207 15.47 -2.73 -10.96
N VAL A 208 14.34 -2.53 -11.64
CA VAL A 208 13.11 -2.01 -11.03
C VAL A 208 11.97 -2.97 -11.36
N SER A 209 11.27 -3.47 -10.35
CA SER A 209 9.99 -4.18 -10.56
C SER A 209 8.86 -3.31 -10.05
N ILE A 210 7.89 -3.01 -10.91
CA ILE A 210 6.69 -2.25 -10.59
C ILE A 210 5.56 -3.22 -10.29
N ILE A 211 4.95 -3.08 -9.12
CA ILE A 211 3.84 -3.93 -8.68
C ILE A 211 2.55 -3.12 -8.82
N ALA A 212 1.75 -3.44 -9.83
CA ALA A 212 0.47 -2.78 -10.07
C ALA A 212 -0.57 -3.25 -9.03
N CYS A 213 -1.01 -2.31 -8.19
CA CYS A 213 -1.89 -2.57 -7.06
C CYS A 213 -3.33 -2.07 -7.31
N THR A 214 -3.87 -2.23 -8.51
CA THR A 214 -5.21 -1.71 -8.85
C THR A 214 -6.00 -2.64 -9.76
N ASP A 215 -7.32 -2.68 -9.55
CA ASP A 215 -8.27 -3.33 -10.44
C ASP A 215 -8.67 -2.40 -11.62
N ASP A 216 -8.28 -1.11 -11.56
CA ASP A 216 -8.54 -0.10 -12.60
C ASP A 216 -7.46 -0.14 -13.69
N LYS A 217 -7.68 -1.01 -14.67
CA LYS A 217 -6.76 -1.24 -15.79
C LYS A 217 -6.50 0.01 -16.63
N ASP A 218 -7.41 0.99 -16.67
CA ASP A 218 -7.25 2.19 -17.50
C ASP A 218 -6.18 3.14 -16.93
N SER A 219 -6.04 3.19 -15.61
CA SER A 219 -5.07 4.05 -14.92
C SER A 219 -3.61 3.59 -15.03
N MET A 220 -3.39 2.34 -15.45
CA MET A 220 -2.06 1.71 -15.50
C MET A 220 -1.60 1.31 -16.90
N VAL A 221 -2.36 1.65 -17.94
CA VAL A 221 -2.01 1.35 -19.36
C VAL A 221 -0.61 1.84 -19.73
N TYR A 222 -0.15 2.93 -19.11
CA TYR A 222 1.18 3.48 -19.39
C TYR A 222 2.31 2.54 -18.94
N LEU A 223 2.12 1.75 -17.87
CA LEU A 223 3.14 0.84 -17.34
C LEU A 223 3.38 -0.34 -18.25
N ASN A 224 2.33 -0.93 -18.82
CA ASN A 224 2.45 -2.08 -19.73
C ASN A 224 3.28 -1.75 -20.99
N ASN A 225 3.35 -0.48 -21.39
CA ASN A 225 4.21 -0.05 -22.49
C ASN A 225 5.67 0.16 -22.04
N TRP A 226 5.88 0.52 -20.78
CA TRP A 226 7.23 0.77 -20.26
C TRP A 226 8.01 -0.51 -20.03
N ASP A 227 7.30 -1.59 -19.71
CA ASP A 227 7.88 -2.93 -19.54
C ASP A 227 8.70 -3.37 -20.76
N LYS A 228 8.23 -2.99 -21.95
CA LYS A 228 8.84 -3.33 -23.25
C LYS A 228 9.98 -2.40 -23.66
N ASP A 229 9.89 -1.14 -23.24
CA ASP A 229 10.74 -0.07 -23.76
C ASP A 229 11.94 0.25 -22.84
N ILE A 230 11.82 -0.03 -21.54
CA ILE A 230 12.77 0.41 -20.51
C ILE A 230 13.60 -0.80 -20.03
N PRO A 231 14.93 -0.82 -20.23
CA PRO A 231 15.76 -1.95 -19.84
C PRO A 231 15.73 -2.25 -18.33
N ASN A 232 15.74 -3.52 -17.95
CA ASN A 232 15.73 -3.99 -16.54
C ASN A 232 14.58 -3.36 -15.73
N LEU A 233 13.41 -3.26 -16.36
CA LEU A 233 12.13 -2.92 -15.76
C LEU A 233 11.22 -4.15 -15.99
N ASP A 234 10.44 -4.53 -14.97
CA ASP A 234 9.40 -5.57 -15.05
C ASP A 234 8.13 -5.01 -14.41
N VAL A 235 6.97 -5.14 -15.05
CA VAL A 235 5.68 -4.70 -14.51
C VAL A 235 4.83 -5.92 -14.18
N VAL A 236 4.58 -6.12 -12.89
CA VAL A 236 3.85 -7.29 -12.40
C VAL A 236 2.46 -6.89 -11.90
N ASP A 237 1.45 -7.57 -12.44
CA ASP A 237 0.04 -7.39 -12.09
C ASP A 237 -0.32 -8.11 -10.78
N ASP A 238 -1.58 -8.03 -10.34
CA ASP A 238 -2.06 -8.85 -9.22
C ASP A 238 -1.95 -10.35 -9.55
N TYR A 239 -1.72 -11.20 -8.53
CA TYR A 239 -1.52 -12.65 -8.71
C TYR A 239 -2.56 -13.34 -9.60
N LYS A 240 -3.84 -12.92 -9.58
CA LYS A 240 -4.87 -13.58 -10.39
C LYS A 240 -4.76 -13.19 -11.86
N SER A 241 -4.52 -11.91 -12.15
CA SER A 241 -4.31 -11.41 -13.52
C SER A 241 -3.02 -11.99 -14.08
N GLU A 242 -1.92 -11.90 -13.34
CA GLU A 242 -0.61 -12.45 -13.68
C GLU A 242 -0.68 -13.94 -14.04
N LYS A 243 -1.29 -14.74 -13.15
CA LYS A 243 -1.48 -16.17 -13.38
C LYS A 243 -2.32 -16.47 -14.62
N LYS A 244 -3.29 -15.63 -14.93
CA LYS A 244 -4.17 -15.81 -16.09
C LYS A 244 -3.36 -15.57 -17.37
N GLU A 245 -2.58 -14.51 -17.42
CA GLU A 245 -1.75 -14.15 -18.57
C GLU A 245 -0.67 -15.20 -18.86
N ILE A 246 0.05 -15.66 -17.83
CA ILE A 246 1.01 -16.77 -17.95
C ILE A 246 0.34 -18.03 -18.50
N ARG A 247 -0.88 -18.35 -18.06
CA ARG A 247 -1.62 -19.54 -18.54
C ARG A 247 -2.16 -19.40 -19.94
N GLU A 248 -2.52 -18.20 -20.36
CA GLU A 248 -2.90 -17.91 -21.73
C GLU A 248 -1.72 -18.14 -22.68
N ARG A 249 -0.48 -17.85 -22.24
CA ARG A 249 0.75 -18.06 -23.03
C ARG A 249 1.34 -19.46 -22.92
N LYS A 250 1.67 -19.91 -21.71
CA LYS A 250 2.36 -21.20 -21.44
C LYS A 250 1.41 -22.39 -21.45
N GLY A 251 0.09 -22.15 -21.49
CA GLY A 251 -0.96 -23.15 -21.50
C GLY A 251 -1.71 -23.26 -20.18
N GLN A 252 -2.99 -23.62 -20.27
CA GLN A 252 -3.93 -23.60 -19.13
C GLN A 252 -3.54 -24.54 -17.97
N THR A 253 -2.71 -25.55 -18.23
CA THR A 253 -2.20 -26.49 -17.24
C THR A 253 -0.89 -26.05 -16.61
N TYR A 254 -0.32 -24.92 -17.03
CA TYR A 254 0.93 -24.40 -16.46
C TYR A 254 0.75 -24.13 -14.96
N ALA A 255 1.69 -24.68 -14.18
CA ALA A 255 1.72 -24.54 -12.74
C ALA A 255 2.36 -23.20 -12.40
N PHE A 256 1.57 -22.32 -11.81
CA PHE A 256 2.03 -21.03 -11.29
C PHE A 256 1.33 -20.81 -9.95
N SER A 257 2.11 -20.85 -8.89
CA SER A 257 1.70 -20.70 -7.50
C SER A 257 1.89 -19.27 -7.03
N PHE A 258 1.43 -18.99 -5.80
CA PHE A 258 1.70 -17.69 -5.19
C PHE A 258 3.20 -17.50 -4.88
N ASP A 259 3.93 -18.58 -4.60
CA ASP A 259 5.37 -18.50 -4.34
C ASP A 259 6.12 -18.16 -5.63
N ASP A 260 5.71 -18.73 -6.78
CA ASP A 260 6.25 -18.38 -8.10
C ASP A 260 5.98 -16.91 -8.45
N TYR A 261 4.82 -16.40 -8.06
CA TYR A 261 4.47 -14.99 -8.20
C TYR A 261 5.39 -14.06 -7.40
N ILE A 262 5.70 -14.40 -6.15
CA ILE A 262 6.67 -13.65 -5.36
C ILE A 262 8.06 -13.68 -6.00
N VAL A 263 8.46 -14.82 -6.58
CA VAL A 263 9.72 -14.93 -7.32
C VAL A 263 9.71 -14.04 -8.56
N LYS A 264 8.62 -13.98 -9.33
CA LYS A 264 8.49 -13.07 -10.48
C LYS A 264 8.70 -11.62 -10.04
N ILE A 265 7.98 -11.14 -9.03
CA ILE A 265 8.16 -9.77 -8.49
C ILE A 265 9.63 -9.44 -8.15
N LEU A 266 10.35 -10.41 -7.58
CA LEU A 266 11.73 -10.17 -7.13
C LEU A 266 12.76 -10.27 -8.26
N MET A 267 12.45 -11.05 -9.30
CA MET A 267 13.46 -11.49 -10.27
C MET A 267 13.14 -11.15 -11.71
N GLY A 268 11.92 -10.77 -12.10
CA GLY A 268 11.56 -10.48 -13.50
C GLY A 268 12.47 -9.40 -14.09
N ALA A 269 12.63 -8.27 -13.37
CA ALA A 269 13.53 -7.18 -13.76
C ALA A 269 15.04 -7.55 -13.78
N ILE A 270 15.42 -8.74 -13.29
CA ILE A 270 16.81 -9.21 -13.16
C ILE A 270 17.10 -10.37 -14.11
N ASP A 271 16.14 -11.29 -14.28
CA ASP A 271 16.25 -12.54 -15.00
C ASP A 271 15.18 -12.61 -16.07
N ARG A 272 15.63 -12.42 -17.30
CA ARG A 272 14.80 -12.43 -18.50
C ARG A 272 13.96 -13.71 -18.68
N SER A 273 14.39 -14.86 -18.17
CA SER A 273 13.61 -16.09 -18.31
C SER A 273 12.32 -16.08 -17.48
N ILE A 274 12.33 -15.31 -16.38
CA ILE A 274 11.20 -15.12 -15.49
C ILE A 274 10.27 -14.04 -16.05
N ASP A 275 10.85 -12.99 -16.62
CA ASP A 275 10.17 -11.92 -17.34
C ASP A 275 9.35 -12.45 -18.54
N LEU A 276 9.95 -13.32 -19.34
CA LEU A 276 9.32 -13.98 -20.50
C LEU A 276 8.26 -15.05 -20.13
N LEU A 277 7.82 -15.15 -18.88
CA LEU A 277 6.72 -16.04 -18.51
C LEU A 277 5.38 -15.55 -19.08
N ASP A 278 5.27 -14.25 -19.21
CA ASP A 278 4.09 -13.46 -19.58
C ASP A 278 4.39 -12.44 -20.69
N GLU A 279 5.55 -12.56 -21.37
CA GLU A 279 5.96 -11.73 -22.53
C GLU A 279 6.36 -12.56 -23.79
N ASP A 280 6.54 -11.90 -24.95
CA ASP A 280 6.93 -12.50 -26.23
C ASP A 280 8.44 -12.36 -26.53
N GLU A 281 9.07 -13.39 -27.12
CA GLU A 281 10.51 -13.37 -27.44
C GLU A 281 10.89 -12.36 -28.56
N ASP A 282 9.96 -12.05 -29.47
CA ASP A 282 10.21 -11.30 -30.72
C ASP A 282 10.11 -9.75 -30.57
N GLU A 283 9.75 -9.22 -29.40
CA GLU A 283 9.47 -7.78 -29.21
C GLU A 283 10.71 -6.94 -28.78
N TYR A 284 11.90 -7.53 -28.67
CA TYR A 284 13.06 -6.92 -27.99
C TYR A 284 14.34 -6.71 -28.84
N GLU A 285 14.29 -6.90 -30.17
CA GLU A 285 15.51 -6.88 -31.01
C GLU A 285 16.19 -5.49 -31.17
N GLN A 286 15.64 -4.40 -30.62
CA GLN A 286 16.18 -3.06 -30.89
C GLN A 286 17.28 -2.58 -29.91
N TYR A 287 17.47 -3.21 -28.73
CA TYR A 287 18.44 -2.71 -27.73
C TYR A 287 19.33 -3.78 -27.05
N GLY A 288 19.19 -5.07 -27.39
CA GLY A 288 19.87 -6.20 -26.72
C GLY A 288 21.36 -6.46 -27.04
N SER A 289 22.13 -5.48 -27.52
CA SER A 289 23.53 -5.72 -27.95
C SER A 289 24.60 -5.62 -26.84
N ALA A 290 24.25 -5.33 -25.58
CA ALA A 290 25.27 -5.05 -24.55
C ALA A 290 25.63 -6.22 -23.61
N ILE A 291 24.92 -7.36 -23.64
CA ILE A 291 25.09 -8.41 -22.61
C ILE A 291 25.94 -9.62 -23.09
N THR A 292 26.19 -9.79 -24.40
CA THR A 292 26.82 -11.03 -24.91
C THR A 292 28.36 -11.04 -25.01
N THR A 293 29.09 -9.98 -24.65
CA THR A 293 30.56 -9.93 -24.84
C THR A 293 31.42 -10.15 -23.60
N ALA A 294 30.86 -10.43 -22.41
CA ALA A 294 31.66 -10.61 -21.19
C ALA A 294 32.08 -12.06 -20.86
N ASN A 295 31.68 -13.08 -21.64
CA ASN A 295 31.92 -14.50 -21.29
C ASN A 295 32.88 -15.28 -22.21
N ASN A 296 33.75 -14.60 -22.97
CA ASN A 296 34.85 -15.26 -23.68
C ASN A 296 36.20 -14.96 -23.03
N ALA A 297 36.46 -15.58 -21.88
CA ALA A 297 37.82 -15.80 -21.41
C ALA A 297 38.35 -17.14 -21.96
N PRO A 298 39.62 -17.22 -22.42
CA PRO A 298 40.14 -18.36 -23.17
C PRO A 298 40.25 -19.63 -22.31
N LYS A 299 39.74 -20.74 -22.86
CA LYS A 299 39.88 -22.10 -22.31
C LYS A 299 41.37 -22.49 -22.21
N ASN A 300 41.95 -22.39 -21.03
CA ASN A 300 43.20 -23.09 -20.73
C ASN A 300 42.89 -24.56 -20.43
N LYS A 301 43.31 -25.43 -21.35
CA LYS A 301 43.37 -26.88 -21.16
C LYS A 301 44.38 -27.19 -20.06
N HIS A 302 43.90 -27.64 -18.90
CA HIS A 302 44.68 -28.54 -18.06
C HIS A 302 43.94 -29.87 -17.92
N GLN A 303 44.54 -30.90 -18.51
CA GLN A 303 44.22 -32.30 -18.26
C GLN A 303 44.39 -32.60 -16.77
N SER A 304 43.39 -33.24 -16.16
CA SER A 304 43.63 -34.09 -15.00
C SER A 304 42.77 -35.34 -15.13
N SER A 305 43.46 -36.45 -15.35
CA SER A 305 42.95 -37.81 -15.35
C SER A 305 42.33 -38.16 -14.00
N TYR A 306 41.10 -38.68 -13.99
CA TYR A 306 40.62 -39.49 -12.89
C TYR A 306 40.57 -40.95 -13.33
N SER A 307 41.53 -41.71 -12.77
CA SER A 307 41.57 -43.16 -12.79
C SER A 307 40.40 -43.71 -11.98
N SER A 308 39.73 -44.68 -12.57
CA SER A 308 38.65 -45.44 -11.97
C SER A 308 39.17 -46.58 -11.07
N LEU A 309 38.27 -47.01 -10.16
CA LEU A 309 38.14 -48.32 -9.50
C LEU A 309 38.86 -48.55 -8.14
N PRO A 310 38.43 -49.55 -7.33
CA PRO A 310 37.29 -50.48 -7.49
C PRO A 310 36.40 -50.71 -6.23
N LEU A 311 35.20 -51.27 -6.54
CA LEU A 311 34.33 -52.17 -5.77
C LEU A 311 33.76 -51.71 -4.43
#